data_AF-A0A7C5I8F1-F1
#
_entry.id   AF-A0A7C5I8F1-F1
#
_cell.length_a   1.000
_cell.length_b   1.000
_cell.length_c   1.000
_cell.angle_alpha   90.00
_cell.angle_beta   90.00
_cell.angle_gamma   90.00
#
_symmetry.space_group_name_H-M   'P 1'
#
loop_
_entity.id
_entity.type
_entity.pdbx_description
1 polymer ?
#
loop_
_entity_poly.entity_id
_entity_poly.type
_entity_poly.pdbx_seq_one_letter_code
_entity_poly.pdbx_strand_id
1 'polypeptide(L)'
;MATGRPKSLVRFKSNCCLFSASIAGRWAAVLALGSVLTAGARAQTKGRTVFELDGPRAVIEWVTDSTFRFCRTWEGGNCDPLDVHGPSKAKVERTDGETKVTFRTDDLEVEIQKSGLRLRVLSRDGKILLAEAHESRRAGMGIEAAFVSQPEEKYYGLGIRSDASANLRGRSVETSWPFLISSLGYGLYYTTPGLYRFDLGEMAPQLLRLSFRGLPRLEYWFHYGPTVKAI
;
A
#
# COMPACT_ATOMS: atom_id res chain seq x y z
N MET A 1 30.54 0.69 26.22
CA MET A 1 29.48 1.51 25.60
C MET A 1 29.38 1.10 24.13
N ALA A 2 28.53 0.11 23.83
CA ALA A 2 28.12 -0.30 22.48
C ALA A 2 27.06 -1.38 22.63
N THR A 3 25.79 -1.05 22.41
CA THR A 3 24.68 -2.02 22.37
C THR A 3 24.14 -2.07 20.95
N GLY A 4 24.54 -3.12 20.22
CA GLY A 4 24.05 -3.41 18.88
C GLY A 4 22.59 -3.88 18.93
N ARG A 5 21.74 -3.31 18.08
CA ARG A 5 20.38 -3.82 17.81
C ARG A 5 20.46 -5.06 16.92
N PRO A 6 19.61 -6.08 17.12
CA PRO A 6 19.55 -7.22 16.22
C PRO A 6 18.87 -6.84 14.90
N LYS A 7 19.38 -7.39 13.79
CA LYS A 7 18.79 -7.30 12.45
C LYS A 7 17.51 -8.16 12.42
N SER A 8 16.38 -7.58 12.02
CA SER A 8 15.12 -8.30 11.83
C SER A 8 15.19 -9.23 10.63
N LEU A 9 14.72 -10.46 10.81
CA LEU A 9 14.78 -11.54 9.83
C LEU A 9 13.48 -11.53 9.03
N VAL A 10 13.55 -11.15 7.76
CA VAL A 10 12.41 -11.14 6.85
C VAL A 10 12.10 -12.58 6.41
N ARG A 11 10.91 -13.12 6.74
CA ARG A 11 10.47 -14.45 6.27
C ARG A 11 9.80 -14.33 4.90
N PHE A 12 10.45 -14.84 3.86
CA PHE A 12 9.85 -15.14 2.55
C PHE A 12 9.88 -16.65 2.32
N LYS A 13 8.73 -17.27 2.00
CA LYS A 13 8.64 -18.66 1.56
C LYS A 13 8.76 -18.73 0.03
N SER A 14 9.77 -19.45 -0.46
CA SER A 14 9.92 -19.84 -1.86
C SER A 14 9.64 -21.34 -1.99
N ASN A 15 8.69 -21.73 -2.85
CA ASN A 15 8.53 -23.13 -3.25
C ASN A 15 9.36 -23.35 -4.53
N CYS A 16 10.46 -24.10 -4.41
CA CYS A 16 11.19 -24.64 -5.56
C CYS A 16 10.88 -26.13 -5.64
N CYS A 17 10.19 -26.55 -6.70
CA CYS A 17 10.03 -27.95 -7.05
C CYS A 17 11.33 -28.47 -7.65
N LEU A 18 11.81 -29.62 -7.19
CA LEU A 18 12.68 -30.52 -7.98
C LEU A 18 12.46 -31.96 -7.47
N PHE A 19 12.01 -32.80 -8.40
CA PHE A 19 11.96 -34.26 -8.32
C PHE A 19 13.40 -34.82 -8.38
N SER A 20 13.73 -35.82 -7.56
CA SER A 20 14.25 -37.13 -8.02
C SER A 20 14.55 -38.07 -6.83
N ALA A 21 14.69 -39.36 -7.14
CA ALA A 21 14.28 -40.54 -6.37
C ALA A 21 15.35 -41.21 -5.47
N SER A 22 14.81 -41.99 -4.51
CA SER A 22 15.28 -43.28 -3.94
C SER A 22 16.69 -43.42 -3.37
N ILE A 23 16.79 -43.82 -2.09
CA ILE A 23 17.48 -45.04 -1.61
C ILE A 23 16.96 -45.41 -0.20
N ALA A 24 16.75 -46.70 0.01
CA ALA A 24 16.26 -47.32 1.25
C ALA A 24 17.35 -47.47 2.32
N GLY A 25 16.95 -47.36 3.60
CA GLY A 25 17.77 -47.72 4.75
C GLY A 25 17.00 -47.55 6.06
N ARG A 26 16.59 -48.68 6.68
CA ARG A 26 15.95 -48.75 8.01
C ARG A 26 16.95 -48.33 9.09
N TRP A 27 16.55 -47.61 10.13
CA TRP A 27 16.88 -47.85 11.56
C TRP A 27 16.19 -46.81 12.48
N ALA A 28 15.71 -47.32 13.62
CA ALA A 28 15.43 -46.68 14.92
C ALA A 28 14.38 -45.55 15.02
N ALA A 29 13.27 -45.91 15.69
CA ALA A 29 12.28 -44.99 16.21
C ALA A 29 12.82 -44.20 17.41
N VAL A 30 12.80 -42.87 17.31
CA VAL A 30 12.86 -41.93 18.43
C VAL A 30 11.56 -41.14 18.40
N LEU A 31 10.73 -41.31 19.42
CA LEU A 31 9.52 -40.51 19.65
C LEU A 31 9.96 -39.11 20.10
N ALA A 32 10.24 -38.24 19.13
CA ALA A 32 10.25 -36.80 19.34
C ALA A 32 8.83 -36.28 19.05
N LEU A 33 8.14 -35.81 20.10
CA LEU A 33 6.95 -34.97 20.00
C LEU A 33 7.36 -33.64 19.33
N GLY A 34 7.51 -33.68 18.02
CA GLY A 34 7.68 -32.50 17.19
C GLY A 34 6.31 -31.85 17.01
N SER A 35 6.08 -30.75 17.72
CA SER A 35 4.97 -29.84 17.45
C SER A 35 5.03 -29.42 15.98
N VAL A 36 4.22 -30.05 15.13
CA VAL A 36 4.00 -29.60 13.77
C VAL A 36 3.24 -28.28 13.89
N LEU A 37 3.98 -27.17 13.91
CA LEU A 37 3.42 -25.86 13.65
C LEU A 37 2.90 -25.90 12.22
N THR A 38 1.60 -26.13 12.08
CA THR A 38 0.86 -25.92 10.85
C THR A 38 1.05 -24.45 10.45
N ALA A 39 1.97 -24.23 9.53
CA ALA A 39 2.10 -22.93 8.89
C ALA A 39 0.82 -22.69 8.10
N GLY A 40 -0.07 -21.86 8.65
CA GLY A 40 -1.31 -21.46 8.01
C GLY A 40 -1.01 -20.92 6.61
N ALA A 41 -1.53 -21.61 5.60
CA ALA A 41 -1.56 -21.10 4.25
C ALA A 41 -2.42 -19.83 4.26
N ARG A 42 -1.81 -18.68 3.97
CA ARG A 42 -2.59 -17.46 3.82
C ARG A 42 -3.27 -17.49 2.46
N ALA A 43 -4.60 -17.47 2.48
CA ALA A 43 -5.43 -17.47 1.29
C ALA A 43 -5.08 -16.26 0.40
N GLN A 44 -4.47 -16.53 -0.75
CA GLN A 44 -4.35 -15.58 -1.84
C GLN A 44 -5.58 -15.77 -2.73
N THR A 45 -6.48 -14.79 -2.72
CA THR A 45 -7.60 -14.74 -3.66
C THR A 45 -7.23 -13.87 -4.86
N LYS A 46 -7.78 -14.19 -6.04
CA LYS A 46 -7.50 -13.47 -7.30
C LYS A 46 -7.73 -11.96 -7.09
N GLY A 47 -6.65 -11.16 -7.21
CA GLY A 47 -6.70 -9.70 -7.04
C GLY A 47 -6.35 -9.17 -5.64
N ARG A 48 -6.08 -10.01 -4.64
CA ARG A 48 -5.67 -9.57 -3.28
C ARG A 48 -4.29 -10.10 -2.92
N THR A 49 -3.42 -9.21 -2.44
CA THR A 49 -2.12 -9.59 -1.88
C THR A 49 -1.94 -8.99 -0.50
N VAL A 50 -1.42 -9.78 0.44
CA VAL A 50 -1.16 -9.35 1.81
C VAL A 50 0.33 -9.41 2.10
N PHE A 51 0.84 -8.33 2.66
CA PHE A 51 2.21 -8.15 3.11
C PHE A 51 2.23 -8.06 4.64
N GLU A 52 3.16 -8.76 5.27
CA GLU A 52 3.42 -8.65 6.70
C GLU A 52 4.89 -8.35 6.93
N LEU A 53 5.14 -7.32 7.72
CA LEU A 53 6.42 -7.04 8.36
C LEU A 53 6.23 -7.19 9.89
N ASP A 54 7.33 -7.21 10.64
CA ASP A 54 7.29 -7.21 12.11
C ASP A 54 6.51 -5.97 12.62
N GLY A 55 5.23 -6.15 12.94
CA GLY A 55 4.30 -5.11 13.38
C GLY A 55 3.30 -4.68 12.29
N PRO A 56 3.72 -3.97 11.22
CA PRO A 56 2.78 -3.50 10.20
C PRO A 56 2.31 -4.59 9.23
N ARG A 57 1.03 -4.55 8.89
CA ARG A 57 0.44 -5.32 7.78
C ARG A 57 0.04 -4.37 6.67
N ALA A 58 0.26 -4.74 5.41
CA ALA A 58 -0.34 -4.04 4.27
C ALA A 58 -1.09 -5.00 3.36
N VAL A 59 -2.11 -4.48 2.67
CA VAL A 59 -2.95 -5.21 1.74
C VAL A 59 -3.13 -4.34 0.50
N ILE A 60 -2.94 -4.95 -0.67
CA ILE A 60 -3.38 -4.39 -1.95
C ILE A 60 -4.51 -5.27 -2.49
N GLU A 61 -5.61 -4.64 -2.87
CA GLU A 61 -6.80 -5.30 -3.42
C GLU A 61 -7.25 -4.61 -4.70
N TRP A 62 -7.22 -5.33 -5.80
CA TRP A 62 -7.54 -4.83 -7.13
C TRP A 62 -9.04 -4.97 -7.43
N VAL A 63 -9.63 -3.92 -8.01
CA VAL A 63 -11.03 -3.93 -8.49
C VAL A 63 -11.04 -3.99 -10.02
N THR A 64 -10.27 -3.12 -10.67
CA THR A 64 -10.05 -3.07 -12.12
C THR A 64 -8.57 -2.89 -12.41
N ASP A 65 -8.19 -2.85 -13.68
CA ASP A 65 -6.80 -2.58 -14.08
C ASP A 65 -6.30 -1.19 -13.66
N SER A 66 -7.21 -0.25 -13.41
CA SER A 66 -6.93 1.13 -13.01
C SER A 66 -7.27 1.48 -11.56
N THR A 67 -7.85 0.55 -10.79
CA THR A 67 -8.35 0.83 -9.43
C THR A 67 -7.96 -0.25 -8.44
N PHE A 68 -7.37 0.17 -7.31
CA PHE A 68 -7.04 -0.72 -6.20
C PHE A 68 -7.23 -0.03 -4.83
N ARG A 69 -7.50 -0.83 -3.81
CA ARG A 69 -7.40 -0.43 -2.40
C ARG A 69 -5.99 -0.71 -1.92
N PHE A 70 -5.41 0.25 -1.23
CA PHE A 70 -4.24 0.04 -0.39
C PHE A 70 -4.63 0.26 1.06
N CYS A 71 -4.39 -0.73 1.91
CA CYS A 71 -4.61 -0.65 3.34
C CYS A 71 -3.31 -1.02 4.04
N ARG A 72 -2.89 -0.21 5.00
CA ARG A 72 -1.77 -0.47 5.90
C ARG A 72 -2.20 -0.25 7.33
N THR A 73 -1.89 -1.19 8.22
CA THR A 73 -2.22 -1.11 9.64
C THR A 73 -1.00 -1.30 10.53
N TRP A 74 -1.12 -0.79 11.75
CA TRP A 74 -0.18 -0.98 12.85
C TRP A 74 -0.91 -1.56 14.06
N GLU A 75 -0.16 -2.00 15.07
CA GLU A 75 -0.71 -2.37 16.39
C GLU A 75 -1.80 -3.46 16.34
N GLY A 76 -1.68 -4.42 15.41
CA GLY A 76 -2.65 -5.50 15.26
C GLY A 76 -3.96 -5.11 14.54
N GLY A 77 -4.04 -3.89 13.98
CA GLY A 77 -5.17 -3.48 13.16
C GLY A 77 -5.37 -4.37 11.94
N ASN A 78 -6.60 -4.44 11.43
CA ASN A 78 -6.97 -5.28 10.29
C ASN A 78 -7.16 -4.48 8.98
N CYS A 79 -6.90 -5.18 7.88
CA CYS A 79 -7.20 -4.78 6.52
C CYS A 79 -8.13 -5.82 5.92
N ASP A 80 -9.28 -6.02 6.58
CA ASP A 80 -10.27 -6.96 6.11
C ASP A 80 -10.81 -6.52 4.75
N PRO A 81 -11.15 -7.45 3.84
CA PRO A 81 -11.69 -7.10 2.53
C PRO A 81 -12.93 -6.23 2.67
N LEU A 82 -13.02 -5.19 1.85
CA LEU A 82 -14.26 -4.43 1.70
C LEU A 82 -14.99 -5.04 0.50
N ASP A 83 -16.00 -5.89 0.72
CA ASP A 83 -16.77 -6.53 -0.35
C ASP A 83 -17.79 -5.55 -0.97
N VAL A 84 -17.30 -4.39 -1.43
CA VAL A 84 -18.13 -3.29 -1.95
C VAL A 84 -18.25 -3.30 -3.47
N HIS A 85 -17.29 -3.92 -4.16
CA HIS A 85 -17.18 -3.92 -5.62
C HIS A 85 -17.32 -5.31 -6.27
N GLY A 86 -17.61 -6.33 -5.45
CA GLY A 86 -17.66 -7.72 -5.88
C GLY A 86 -16.29 -8.25 -6.32
N PRO A 87 -16.27 -9.32 -7.14
CA PRO A 87 -15.02 -9.94 -7.57
C PRO A 87 -14.12 -8.99 -8.37
N SER A 88 -12.81 -9.12 -8.16
CA SER A 88 -11.81 -8.39 -8.95
C SER A 88 -11.96 -8.68 -10.45
N LYS A 89 -11.99 -7.62 -11.25
CA LYS A 89 -11.98 -7.67 -12.72
C LYS A 89 -10.59 -7.39 -13.31
N ALA A 90 -9.60 -7.12 -12.45
CA ALA A 90 -8.25 -6.77 -12.86
C ALA A 90 -7.47 -7.99 -13.39
N LYS A 91 -6.67 -7.76 -14.43
CA LYS A 91 -5.67 -8.69 -14.95
C LYS A 91 -4.32 -8.31 -14.39
N VAL A 92 -3.97 -8.91 -13.25
CA VAL A 92 -2.77 -8.54 -12.50
C VAL A 92 -1.68 -9.58 -12.71
N GLU A 93 -0.61 -9.19 -13.40
CA GLU A 93 0.67 -9.89 -13.38
C GLU A 93 1.45 -9.47 -12.13
N ARG A 94 2.09 -10.44 -11.45
CA ARG A 94 2.87 -10.18 -10.24
C ARG A 94 4.28 -10.74 -10.41
N THR A 95 5.27 -9.92 -10.08
CA THR A 95 6.68 -10.31 -10.05
C THR A 95 7.27 -10.03 -8.68
N ASP A 96 7.77 -11.08 -8.02
CA ASP A 96 8.51 -10.97 -6.77
C ASP A 96 10.00 -10.79 -7.06
N GLY A 97 10.51 -9.58 -6.86
CA GLY A 97 11.95 -9.31 -6.84
C GLY A 97 12.55 -9.50 -5.45
N GLU A 98 13.86 -9.35 -5.35
CA GLU A 98 14.58 -9.43 -4.07
C GLU A 98 14.16 -8.32 -3.11
N THR A 99 14.09 -7.07 -3.59
CA THR A 99 13.87 -5.86 -2.77
C THR A 99 12.47 -5.27 -2.90
N LYS A 100 11.71 -5.65 -3.93
CA LYS A 100 10.37 -5.13 -4.22
C LYS A 100 9.45 -6.19 -4.82
N VAL A 101 8.15 -5.98 -4.70
CA VAL A 101 7.12 -6.71 -5.46
C VAL A 101 6.53 -5.75 -6.48
N THR A 102 6.39 -6.20 -7.72
CA THR A 102 5.81 -5.42 -8.81
C THR A 102 4.50 -6.05 -9.24
N PHE A 103 3.48 -5.24 -9.41
CA PHE A 103 2.18 -5.62 -9.98
C PHE A 103 1.99 -4.85 -11.28
N ARG A 104 1.54 -5.54 -12.31
CA ARG A 104 1.35 -4.97 -13.63
C ARG A 104 -0.04 -5.30 -14.13
N THR A 105 -0.78 -4.28 -14.57
CA THR A 105 -2.11 -4.38 -15.18
C THR A 105 -2.12 -3.76 -16.57
N ASP A 106 -3.25 -3.75 -17.26
CA ASP A 106 -3.37 -3.05 -18.55
C ASP A 106 -3.14 -1.52 -18.41
N ASP A 107 -3.41 -0.92 -17.25
CA ASP A 107 -3.33 0.54 -17.03
C ASP A 107 -2.16 1.01 -16.14
N LEU A 108 -1.68 0.15 -15.24
CA LEU A 108 -0.77 0.54 -14.16
C LEU A 108 0.42 -0.40 -14.00
N GLU A 109 1.47 0.15 -13.39
CA GLU A 109 2.50 -0.59 -12.69
C GLU A 109 2.55 -0.11 -11.23
N VAL A 110 2.43 -1.02 -10.29
CA VAL A 110 2.50 -0.72 -8.85
C VAL A 110 3.67 -1.48 -8.25
N GLU A 111 4.57 -0.76 -7.61
CA GLU A 111 5.71 -1.31 -6.91
C GLU A 111 5.55 -1.12 -5.41
N ILE A 112 5.85 -2.18 -4.65
CA ILE A 112 5.90 -2.14 -3.20
C ILE A 112 7.30 -2.58 -2.78
N GLN A 113 8.07 -1.65 -2.21
CA GLN A 113 9.36 -1.98 -1.60
C GLN A 113 9.14 -2.84 -0.37
N LYS A 114 9.86 -3.97 -0.27
CA LYS A 114 9.73 -4.88 0.87
C LYS A 114 10.21 -4.23 2.17
N SER A 115 11.23 -3.37 2.09
CA SER A 115 11.63 -2.51 3.20
C SER A 115 10.62 -1.37 3.39
N GLY A 116 9.97 -1.33 4.55
CA GLY A 116 9.08 -0.23 4.94
C GLY A 116 7.77 -0.13 4.14
N LEU A 117 7.48 -1.10 3.25
CA LEU A 117 6.25 -1.20 2.44
C LEU A 117 5.95 0.07 1.63
N ARG A 118 6.99 0.76 1.14
CA ARG A 118 6.80 1.99 0.35
C ARG A 118 6.18 1.68 -1.00
N LEU A 119 5.05 2.32 -1.27
CA LEU A 119 4.29 2.17 -2.51
C LEU A 119 4.67 3.24 -3.54
N ARG A 120 4.82 2.79 -4.79
CA ARG A 120 4.97 3.64 -5.98
C ARG A 120 4.02 3.15 -7.07
N VAL A 121 3.33 4.09 -7.72
CA VAL A 121 2.39 3.83 -8.83
C VAL A 121 2.89 4.58 -10.05
N LEU A 122 2.97 3.88 -11.16
CA LEU A 122 3.31 4.40 -12.46
C LEU A 122 2.18 4.08 -13.44
N SER A 123 1.95 4.97 -14.40
CA SER A 123 1.18 4.63 -15.60
C SER A 123 2.01 3.71 -16.51
N ARG A 124 1.35 3.12 -17.51
CA ARG A 124 1.98 2.22 -18.48
C ARG A 124 3.16 2.78 -19.26
N ASP A 125 3.20 4.10 -19.44
CA ASP A 125 4.27 4.83 -20.11
C ASP A 125 5.46 5.15 -19.17
N GLY A 126 5.40 4.72 -17.91
CA GLY A 126 6.45 4.92 -16.93
C GLY A 126 6.40 6.26 -16.19
N LYS A 127 5.38 7.09 -16.42
CA LYS A 127 5.19 8.32 -15.64
C LYS A 127 4.82 7.97 -14.20
N ILE A 128 5.51 8.58 -13.23
CA ILE A 128 5.18 8.44 -11.81
C ILE A 128 3.87 9.19 -11.54
N LEU A 129 2.87 8.46 -11.06
CA LEU A 129 1.59 9.02 -10.64
C LEU A 129 1.61 9.33 -9.15
N LEU A 130 2.02 8.36 -8.33
CA LEU A 130 2.07 8.48 -6.87
C LEU A 130 3.30 7.76 -6.34
N ALA A 131 4.03 8.34 -5.40
CA ALA A 131 5.14 7.67 -4.74
C ALA A 131 5.25 8.11 -3.29
N GLU A 132 5.28 7.18 -2.34
CA GLU A 132 5.59 7.49 -0.95
C GLU A 132 7.04 8.02 -0.85
N ALA A 133 7.20 9.23 -0.29
CA ALA A 133 8.50 9.88 -0.14
C ALA A 133 9.37 9.16 0.90
N HIS A 134 8.74 8.70 1.98
CA HIS A 134 9.34 7.88 3.03
C HIS A 134 8.30 6.90 3.57
N GLU A 135 8.73 5.99 4.43
CA GLU A 135 7.81 5.06 5.10
C GLU A 135 6.74 5.86 5.87
N SER A 136 5.47 5.54 5.59
CA SER A 136 4.34 5.99 6.40
C SER A 136 4.46 5.44 7.81
N ARG A 137 4.15 6.26 8.81
CA ARG A 137 4.40 5.90 10.22
C ARG A 137 3.26 6.28 11.14
N ARG A 138 3.22 5.60 12.27
CA ARG A 138 2.48 6.03 13.45
C ARG A 138 3.10 7.32 13.99
N ALA A 139 2.26 8.29 14.33
CA ALA A 139 2.65 9.57 14.91
C ALA A 139 1.70 9.91 16.06
N GLY A 140 2.11 9.58 17.29
CA GLY A 140 1.22 9.64 18.45
C GLY A 140 -0.04 8.79 18.22
N MET A 141 -1.21 9.41 18.36
CA MET A 141 -2.52 8.77 18.12
C MET A 141 -2.95 8.77 16.64
N GLY A 142 -2.08 9.15 15.72
CA GLY A 142 -2.40 9.32 14.31
C GLY A 142 -1.46 8.59 13.36
N ILE A 143 -1.71 8.78 12.08
CA ILE A 143 -0.84 8.35 10.99
C ILE A 143 -0.29 9.59 10.28
N GLU A 144 0.98 9.52 9.91
CA GLU A 144 1.62 10.46 8.98
C GLU A 144 2.10 9.71 7.74
N ALA A 145 1.70 10.21 6.58
CA ALA A 145 2.16 9.76 5.28
C ALA A 145 2.67 10.96 4.47
N ALA A 146 3.65 10.73 3.61
CA ALA A 146 4.13 11.73 2.68
C ALA A 146 4.37 11.11 1.31
N PHE A 147 3.97 11.84 0.29
CA PHE A 147 4.13 11.47 -1.10
C PHE A 147 4.92 12.54 -1.82
N VAL A 148 5.67 12.15 -2.85
CA VAL A 148 6.37 13.08 -3.72
C VAL A 148 5.33 13.90 -4.49
N SER A 149 5.40 15.23 -4.40
CA SER A 149 4.60 16.14 -5.21
C SER A 149 5.41 16.58 -6.43
N GLN A 150 4.89 16.34 -7.63
CA GLN A 150 5.61 16.76 -8.84
C GLN A 150 5.49 18.30 -9.01
N PRO A 151 6.50 18.99 -9.58
CA PRO A 151 6.53 20.46 -9.64
C PRO A 151 5.27 21.12 -10.23
N GLU A 152 4.72 20.51 -11.28
CA GLU A 152 3.54 21.02 -12.02
C GLU A 152 2.21 20.36 -11.58
N GLU A 153 2.25 19.53 -10.53
CA GLU A 153 1.07 18.82 -10.06
C GLU A 153 0.12 19.74 -9.32
N LYS A 154 -1.13 19.79 -9.80
CA LYS A 154 -2.24 20.53 -9.19
C LYS A 154 -3.14 19.55 -8.46
N TYR A 155 -3.74 20.04 -7.38
CA TYR A 155 -4.58 19.25 -6.50
C TYR A 155 -5.98 19.85 -6.41
N TYR A 156 -7.00 18.99 -6.37
CA TYR A 156 -8.41 19.37 -6.37
C TYR A 156 -9.22 18.45 -5.44
N GLY A 157 -10.48 18.79 -5.20
CA GLY A 157 -11.40 18.01 -4.38
C GLY A 157 -11.36 18.41 -2.91
N LEU A 158 -11.34 17.41 -2.02
CA LEU A 158 -11.35 17.55 -0.56
C LEU A 158 -12.63 18.17 0.02
N GLY A 159 -13.75 18.08 -0.71
CA GLY A 159 -15.09 18.49 -0.27
C GLY A 159 -15.46 19.93 -0.64
N ILE A 160 -16.55 20.41 -0.04
CA ILE A 160 -17.08 21.75 -0.26
C ILE A 160 -16.19 22.78 0.40
N ARG A 161 -15.82 23.81 -0.36
CA ARG A 161 -14.91 24.87 0.07
C ARG A 161 -15.30 26.21 -0.54
N SER A 162 -14.95 27.30 0.13
CA SER A 162 -15.24 28.68 -0.30
C SER A 162 -14.05 29.38 -0.98
N ASP A 163 -13.00 28.64 -1.31
CA ASP A 163 -11.80 29.21 -1.92
C ASP A 163 -12.05 29.77 -3.33
N ALA A 164 -11.38 30.88 -3.64
CA ALA A 164 -11.44 31.50 -4.97
C ALA A 164 -10.79 30.64 -6.08
N SER A 165 -9.88 29.73 -5.71
CA SER A 165 -9.22 28.79 -6.62
C SER A 165 -9.53 27.36 -6.24
N ALA A 166 -9.88 26.56 -7.25
CA ALA A 166 -10.04 25.11 -7.14
C ALA A 166 -8.70 24.39 -6.96
N ASN A 167 -7.59 24.93 -7.49
CA ASN A 167 -6.26 24.36 -7.28
C ASN A 167 -5.81 24.58 -5.84
N LEU A 168 -5.41 23.49 -5.19
CA LEU A 168 -5.02 23.43 -3.79
C LEU A 168 -3.51 23.33 -3.58
N ARG A 169 -2.69 23.28 -4.65
CA ARG A 169 -1.22 23.28 -4.53
C ARG A 169 -0.75 24.47 -3.69
N GLY A 170 0.19 24.20 -2.78
CA GLY A 170 0.75 25.18 -1.87
C GLY A 170 -0.12 25.50 -0.66
N ARG A 171 -1.16 24.70 -0.36
CA ARG A 171 -2.09 24.96 0.74
C ARG A 171 -2.23 23.78 1.70
N SER A 172 -2.52 24.10 2.96
CA SER A 172 -3.05 23.14 3.94
C SER A 172 -4.57 23.10 3.92
N VAL A 173 -5.14 21.91 4.10
CA VAL A 173 -6.57 21.64 4.05
C VAL A 173 -6.94 20.65 5.12
N GLU A 174 -7.89 21.01 5.98
CA GLU A 174 -8.53 20.08 6.90
C GLU A 174 -9.92 19.70 6.38
N THR A 175 -10.23 18.41 6.32
CA THR A 175 -11.51 17.92 5.78
C THR A 175 -11.91 16.56 6.35
N SER A 176 -13.22 16.33 6.45
CA SER A 176 -13.82 15.01 6.69
C SER A 176 -14.29 14.32 5.41
N TRP A 177 -14.09 14.95 4.25
CA TRP A 177 -14.40 14.42 2.92
C TRP A 177 -13.10 14.19 2.13
N PRO A 178 -12.32 13.15 2.44
CA PRO A 178 -10.95 12.99 1.96
C PRO A 178 -10.91 12.33 0.58
N PHE A 179 -11.46 13.00 -0.43
CA PHE A 179 -11.29 12.62 -1.84
C PHE A 179 -10.43 13.66 -2.57
N LEU A 180 -9.17 13.31 -2.82
CA LEU A 180 -8.20 14.15 -3.50
C LEU A 180 -8.10 13.75 -4.97
N ILE A 181 -8.05 14.72 -5.88
CA ILE A 181 -7.78 14.50 -7.29
C ILE A 181 -6.49 15.23 -7.66
N SER A 182 -5.60 14.54 -8.38
CA SER A 182 -4.36 15.09 -8.93
C SER A 182 -4.50 15.35 -10.43
N SER A 183 -3.90 16.44 -10.91
CA SER A 183 -3.76 16.72 -12.34
C SER A 183 -2.87 15.72 -13.09
N LEU A 184 -2.20 14.80 -12.38
CA LEU A 184 -1.44 13.72 -13.01
C LEU A 184 -2.33 12.58 -13.53
N GLY A 185 -3.64 12.60 -13.24
CA GLY A 185 -4.61 11.61 -13.73
C GLY A 185 -4.97 10.55 -12.70
N TYR A 186 -4.91 10.87 -11.41
CA TYR A 186 -5.31 9.93 -10.35
C TYR A 186 -6.13 10.59 -9.25
N GLY A 187 -6.92 9.78 -8.56
CA GLY A 187 -7.68 10.13 -7.36
C GLY A 187 -7.30 9.25 -6.18
N LEU A 188 -7.37 9.82 -4.97
CA LEU A 188 -7.20 9.14 -3.70
C LEU A 188 -8.44 9.36 -2.83
N TYR A 189 -9.18 8.29 -2.57
CA TYR A 189 -10.31 8.31 -1.66
C TYR A 189 -9.96 7.57 -0.37
N TYR A 190 -9.81 8.30 0.73
CA TYR A 190 -9.53 7.70 2.03
C TYR A 190 -10.81 7.24 2.71
N THR A 191 -10.85 5.97 3.13
CA THR A 191 -12.08 5.33 3.64
C THR A 191 -12.19 5.36 5.14
N THR A 192 -11.09 5.61 5.86
CA THR A 192 -11.12 5.63 7.32
C THR A 192 -11.82 6.90 7.80
N PRO A 193 -12.91 6.83 8.57
CA PRO A 193 -13.62 8.03 8.99
C PRO A 193 -12.77 8.90 9.93
N GLY A 194 -12.87 10.22 9.76
CA GLY A 194 -12.38 11.22 10.70
C GLY A 194 -11.83 12.45 10.00
N LEU A 195 -11.09 13.28 10.75
CA LEU A 195 -10.56 14.54 10.25
C LEU A 195 -9.14 14.34 9.70
N TYR A 196 -8.98 14.65 8.42
CA TYR A 196 -7.71 14.60 7.71
C TYR A 196 -7.15 16.00 7.56
N ARG A 197 -5.82 16.11 7.65
CA ARG A 197 -5.07 17.29 7.23
C ARG A 197 -4.16 16.93 6.06
N PHE A 198 -4.39 17.60 4.94
CA PHE A 198 -3.56 17.55 3.76
C PHE A 198 -2.72 18.82 3.70
N ASP A 199 -1.40 18.70 3.65
CA ASP A 199 -0.49 19.78 3.28
C ASP A 199 -0.01 19.48 1.86
N LEU A 200 -0.44 20.31 0.92
CA LEU A 200 -0.28 20.10 -0.52
C LEU A 200 0.88 20.96 -1.07
N GLY A 201 1.95 21.05 -0.28
CA GLY A 201 3.15 21.81 -0.60
C GLY A 201 3.22 23.19 0.07
N GLU A 202 2.43 23.42 1.12
CA GLU A 202 2.48 24.66 1.91
C GLU A 202 3.77 24.72 2.73
N MET A 203 4.11 23.62 3.44
CA MET A 203 5.34 23.56 4.24
C MET A 203 6.55 23.07 3.44
N ALA A 204 6.32 22.24 2.42
CA ALA A 204 7.38 21.65 1.60
C ALA A 204 6.85 21.41 0.17
N PRO A 205 7.15 22.29 -0.80
CA PRO A 205 6.56 22.26 -2.15
C PRO A 205 6.73 20.96 -2.94
N GLN A 206 7.70 20.13 -2.55
CA GLN A 206 8.01 18.82 -3.13
C GLN A 206 7.26 17.65 -2.46
N LEU A 207 6.41 17.92 -1.47
CA LEU A 207 5.67 16.90 -0.73
C LEU A 207 4.18 17.19 -0.72
N LEU A 208 3.40 16.13 -0.91
CA LEU A 208 2.05 16.02 -0.40
C LEU A 208 2.13 15.30 0.95
N ARG A 209 1.68 15.90 2.03
CA ARG A 209 1.68 15.29 3.36
C ARG A 209 0.25 15.10 3.84
N LEU A 210 0.03 13.95 4.45
CA LEU A 210 -1.22 13.58 5.07
C LEU A 210 -0.97 13.33 6.55
N SER A 211 -1.79 13.93 7.40
CA SER A 211 -1.95 13.47 8.77
C SER A 211 -3.40 13.21 9.09
N PHE A 212 -3.63 12.19 9.90
CA PHE A 212 -4.95 11.76 10.33
C PHE A 212 -4.87 11.29 11.78
N ARG A 213 -5.83 11.68 12.62
CA ARG A 213 -5.95 11.19 13.99
C ARG A 213 -7.11 10.20 14.07
N GLY A 214 -6.81 8.96 14.45
CA GLY A 214 -7.81 7.91 14.57
C GLY A 214 -7.19 6.53 14.62
N LEU A 215 -7.84 5.58 13.96
CA LEU A 215 -7.39 4.19 13.92
C LEU A 215 -5.93 4.10 13.40
N PRO A 216 -5.13 3.14 13.88
CA PRO A 216 -3.77 2.88 13.39
C PRO A 216 -3.81 2.25 12.00
N ARG A 217 -4.43 2.94 11.04
CA ARG A 217 -4.71 2.46 9.70
C ARG A 217 -4.63 3.60 8.68
N LEU A 218 -3.82 3.39 7.65
CA LEU A 218 -3.82 4.18 6.43
C LEU A 218 -4.54 3.37 5.38
N GLU A 219 -5.67 3.86 4.90
CA GLU A 219 -6.48 3.14 3.92
C GLU A 219 -7.04 4.11 2.89
N TYR A 220 -6.82 3.80 1.62
CA TYR A 220 -7.37 4.55 0.51
C TYR A 220 -7.63 3.67 -0.70
N TRP A 221 -8.59 4.09 -1.51
CA TRP A 221 -8.73 3.67 -2.90
C TRP A 221 -7.91 4.59 -3.79
N PHE A 222 -7.13 3.99 -4.67
CA PHE A 222 -6.46 4.66 -5.77
C PHE A 222 -7.27 4.43 -7.04
N HIS A 223 -7.56 5.53 -7.75
CA HIS A 223 -8.25 5.51 -9.03
C HIS A 223 -7.37 6.16 -10.07
N TYR A 224 -7.14 5.49 -11.20
CA TYR A 224 -6.44 6.06 -12.35
C TYR A 224 -7.42 6.33 -13.50
N GLY A 225 -7.30 7.53 -14.06
CA GLY A 225 -8.02 7.96 -15.24
C GLY A 225 -7.22 9.06 -15.94
N PRO A 226 -6.86 8.90 -17.23
CA PRO A 226 -6.08 9.91 -17.96
C PRO A 226 -6.83 11.24 -18.12
N THR A 227 -8.14 11.26 -17.84
CA THR A 227 -8.96 12.46 -17.75
C THR A 227 -9.71 12.45 -16.41
N VAL A 228 -10.06 13.63 -15.89
CA VAL A 228 -10.82 13.74 -14.63
C VAL A 228 -12.13 12.97 -14.67
N LYS A 229 -12.80 12.88 -15.83
CA LYS A 229 -14.04 12.11 -15.99
C LYS A 229 -13.85 10.59 -15.82
N ALA A 230 -12.64 10.10 -16.01
CA ALA A 230 -12.29 8.69 -15.91
C ALA A 230 -11.80 8.29 -14.50
N ILE A 231 -11.68 9.27 -13.58
CA ILE A 231 -11.36 9.10 -12.17
C ILE A 231 -12.68 9.04 -11.38
#